data_AF-A0A1H2RWX6-F1
#
_entry.id   AF-A0A1H2RWX6-F1
#
_cell.length_a   1.000
_cell.length_b   1.000
_cell.length_c   1.000
_cell.angle_alpha   90.00
_cell.angle_beta   90.00
_cell.angle_gamma   90.00
#
_symmetry.space_group_name_H-M   'P 1'
#
loop_
_entity.id
_entity.type
_entity.pdbx_description
1 polymer ?
#
loop_
_entity_poly.entity_id
_entity_poly.type
_entity_poly.pdbx_seq_one_letter_code
_entity_poly.pdbx_strand_id
1 'polypeptide(L)' 'MIDLDRFKPPDEPEIIVSWCAYCGVEIYEGSEMTTYSNGDKTHDGHCENEYVKAELGIERVIASGYSQMSTFE' A
#
# COMPACT_ATOMS: atom_id res chain seq x y z
N MET A 1 -22.80 -30.83 25.24
CA MET A 1 -21.74 -29.88 24.86
C MET A 1 -22.45 -28.57 24.56
N ILE A 2 -22.04 -27.47 25.20
CA ILE A 2 -22.65 -26.15 24.96
C ILE A 2 -22.13 -25.68 23.59
N ASP A 3 -23.04 -25.43 22.68
CA ASP A 3 -22.72 -24.87 21.36
C ASP A 3 -22.39 -23.39 21.54
N LEU A 4 -21.09 -23.08 21.60
CA LEU A 4 -20.58 -21.72 21.82
C LEU A 4 -20.65 -20.86 20.54
N ASP A 5 -20.95 -21.47 19.39
CA ASP A 5 -21.04 -20.80 18.09
C ASP A 5 -22.22 -19.81 18.03
N ARG A 6 -23.30 -20.10 18.77
CA ARG A 6 -24.49 -19.22 18.90
C ARG A 6 -24.18 -17.86 19.55
N PHE A 7 -23.08 -17.74 20.29
CA PHE A 7 -22.68 -16.50 20.96
C PHE A 7 -21.53 -15.78 20.25
N LYS A 8 -21.11 -16.26 19.08
CA LYS A 8 -20.17 -15.49 18.25
C LYS A 8 -20.87 -14.19 17.83
N PRO A 9 -20.33 -13.01 18.19
CA PRO A 9 -20.82 -11.77 17.59
C PRO A 9 -20.72 -11.91 16.06
N PRO A 10 -21.67 -11.35 15.29
CA PRO A 10 -21.55 -11.35 13.84
C PRO A 10 -20.21 -10.73 13.47
N ASP A 11 -19.54 -11.31 12.47
CA ASP A 11 -18.33 -10.71 11.93
C ASP A 11 -18.68 -9.27 11.49
N GLU A 12 -17.91 -8.30 11.98
CA GLU A 12 -18.17 -6.88 11.72
C GLU A 12 -18.07 -6.64 10.22
N PRO A 13 -19.06 -5.98 9.57
CA PRO A 13 -19.04 -5.83 8.13
C PRO A 13 -17.84 -4.98 7.72
N GLU A 14 -17.01 -5.50 6.80
CA GLU A 14 -15.91 -4.73 6.23
C GLU A 14 -16.48 -3.59 5.39
N ILE A 15 -16.36 -2.35 5.89
CA ILE A 15 -16.85 -1.15 5.20
C ILE A 15 -15.79 -0.71 4.22
N ILE A 16 -16.07 -0.79 2.91
CA ILE A 16 -15.19 -0.24 1.88
C ILE A 16 -15.35 1.29 1.88
N VAL A 17 -14.28 2.02 2.17
CA VAL A 17 -14.28 3.49 2.19
C VAL A 17 -13.75 4.10 0.90
N SER A 18 -12.94 3.36 0.14
CA SER A 18 -12.40 3.81 -1.14
C SER A 18 -11.83 2.67 -1.98
N TRP A 19 -11.30 3.01 -3.15
CA TRP A 19 -10.59 2.12 -4.06
C TRP A 19 -9.21 2.71 -4.32
N CYS A 20 -8.17 1.89 -4.26
CA CYS A 20 -6.81 2.35 -4.50
C CYS A 20 -6.62 2.71 -5.98
N ALA A 21 -6.25 3.96 -6.25
CA ALA A 21 -6.01 4.48 -7.59
C ALA A 21 -4.85 3.78 -8.33
N TYR A 22 -3.93 3.14 -7.61
CA TYR A 22 -2.81 2.42 -8.19
C TYR A 22 -3.13 0.96 -8.53
N CYS A 23 -3.55 0.16 -7.54
CA CYS A 23 -3.77 -1.29 -7.74
C CYS A 23 -5.23 -1.67 -8.03
N GLY A 24 -6.18 -0.75 -7.85
CA GLY A 24 -7.61 -0.98 -8.09
C GLY A 24 -8.32 -1.82 -7.02
N VAL A 25 -7.70 -2.07 -5.86
CA VAL A 25 -8.25 -2.88 -4.76
C VAL A 25 -8.98 -2.01 -3.73
N GLU A 26 -9.95 -2.59 -3.03
CA GLU A 26 -10.72 -1.96 -1.95
C GLU A 26 -9.84 -1.49 -0.78
N ILE A 27 -10.11 -0.26 -0.29
CA ILE A 27 -9.59 0.26 0.97
C ILE A 27 -10.71 0.18 2.00
N TYR A 28 -10.47 -0.52 3.11
CA TYR A 28 -11.45 -0.71 4.17
C TYR A 28 -11.35 0.36 5.27
N GLU A 29 -12.46 0.61 5.96
CA GLU A 29 -12.53 1.50 7.12
C GLU A 29 -11.49 1.07 8.18
N GLY A 30 -10.76 2.03 8.72
CA GLY A 30 -9.66 1.79 9.66
C GLY A 30 -8.32 1.42 9.02
N SER A 31 -8.26 1.17 7.70
CA SER A 31 -6.99 1.00 6.99
C SER A 31 -6.26 2.34 6.82
N GLU A 32 -4.93 2.30 6.93
CA GLU A 32 -4.09 3.45 6.59
C GLU A 32 -4.16 3.73 5.08
N MET A 33 -4.42 4.99 4.72
CA MET A 33 -4.49 5.43 3.32
C MET A 33 -3.95 6.85 3.15
N THR A 34 -3.36 7.09 1.97
CA THR A 34 -2.94 8.42 1.54
C THR A 34 -4.01 9.01 0.62
N THR A 35 -4.33 10.29 0.82
CA THR A 35 -5.22 11.05 -0.07
C THR A 35 -4.42 12.17 -0.73
N TYR A 36 -4.42 12.20 -2.05
CA TYR A 36 -3.70 13.21 -2.85
C TYR A 36 -4.58 14.41 -3.18
N SER A 37 -3.95 15.53 -3.54
CA SER A 37 -4.64 16.79 -3.85
C SER A 37 -5.57 16.73 -5.06
N ASN A 38 -5.39 15.75 -5.95
CA ASN A 38 -6.26 15.49 -7.11
C ASN A 38 -7.51 14.67 -6.75
N GLY A 39 -7.64 14.21 -5.49
CA GLY A 39 -8.75 13.38 -5.02
C GLY A 39 -8.46 11.89 -5.01
N ASP A 40 -7.33 11.45 -5.57
CA ASP A 40 -6.97 10.03 -5.61
C ASP A 40 -6.55 9.53 -4.23
N LYS A 41 -6.78 8.24 -4.02
CA LYS A 41 -6.51 7.55 -2.76
C LYS A 41 -5.72 6.28 -3.01
N THR A 42 -4.74 5.99 -2.17
CA THR A 42 -3.94 4.76 -2.26
C THR A 42 -3.80 4.09 -0.91
N HIS A 43 -3.57 2.77 -0.91
CA HIS A 43 -3.04 2.11 0.28
C HIS A 43 -1.71 2.76 0.68
N ASP A 44 -1.48 2.85 1.99
CA ASP A 44 -0.21 3.31 2.52
C ASP A 44 0.95 2.35 2.13
N GLY A 45 2.17 2.87 2.09
CA GLY A 45 3.38 2.09 1.82
C GLY A 45 3.66 1.90 0.32
N HIS A 46 3.49 0.68 -0.21
CA HIS A 46 3.96 0.37 -1.57
C HIS A 46 3.14 1.10 -2.64
N CYS A 47 1.81 1.10 -2.53
CA CYS A 47 0.94 1.69 -3.53
C CYS A 47 1.14 3.21 -3.63
N GLU A 48 1.31 3.89 -2.49
CA GLU A 48 1.64 5.32 -2.45
C GLU A 48 2.93 5.64 -3.23
N ASN A 49 3.99 4.88 -2.97
CA ASN A 49 5.29 5.10 -3.61
C ASN A 49 5.26 4.86 -5.11
N GLU A 50 4.61 3.78 -5.55
CA GLU A 50 4.51 3.47 -6.98
C GLU A 50 3.56 4.42 -7.72
N TYR A 51 2.48 4.87 -7.06
CA TYR A 51 1.59 5.89 -7.61
C TYR A 51 2.32 7.21 -7.85
N VAL A 52 3.10 7.69 -6.88
CA VAL A 52 3.91 8.91 -7.03
C VAL A 52 4.96 8.76 -8.14
N LYS A 53 5.62 7.60 -8.25
CA LYS A 53 6.57 7.34 -9.35
C LYS A 53 5.88 7.35 -10.72
N ALA A 54 4.70 6.73 -10.83
CA ALA A 54 3.93 6.67 -12.06
C ALA A 54 3.46 8.08 -12.50
N GLU A 55 2.95 8.88 -11.57
CA GLU A 55 2.48 10.24 -11.84
C GLU A 55 3.63 11.22 -12.15
N LEU A 56 4.76 11.11 -11.45
CA LEU A 56 5.92 11.98 -11.69
C LEU A 56 6.75 11.54 -12.90
N GLY A 57 6.61 10.28 -13.35
CA GLY A 57 7.47 9.70 -14.38
C GLY A 57 8.95 9.61 -13.97
N ILE A 58 9.24 9.68 -12.66
CA ILE A 58 10.60 9.69 -12.11
C ILE A 58 10.80 8.42 -11.29
N GLU A 59 11.69 7.55 -11.75
CA GLU A 59 12.08 6.35 -11.01
C GLU A 59 13.27 6.68 -10.07
N ARG A 60 13.13 6.41 -8.77
CA ARG A 60 14.21 6.60 -7.80
C ARG A 60 15.25 5.48 -7.98
N VAL A 61 16.29 5.75 -8.76
CA VAL A 61 17.47 4.88 -8.83
C VAL A 61 18.29 5.09 -7.56
N ILE A 62 18.29 4.10 -6.67
CA ILE A 62 19.29 4.05 -5.60
C ILE A 62 20.61 3.73 -6.29
N ALA A 63 21.56 4.65 -6.25
CA ALA A 63 22.91 4.38 -6.71
C ALA A 63 23.50 3.24 -5.87
N SER A 64 23.44 2.01 -6.37
CA SER A 64 24.20 0.89 -5.83
C SER A 64 25.67 1.20 -6.07
N GLY A 65 26.33 1.78 -5.07
CA GLY A 65 27.76 2.02 -5.09
C GLY A 65 28.51 0.68 -5.12
N TYR A 66 28.71 0.12 -6.31
CA TYR A 66 29.74 -0.89 -6.51
C TYR A 66 31.09 -0.18 -6.38
N SER A 67 31.68 -0.28 -5.19
CA SER A 67 33.10 -0.02 -4.99
C SER A 67 33.87 -1.09 -5.76
N GLN A 68 34.16 -0.84 -7.04
CA GLN A 68 35.16 -1.62 -7.76
C GLN A 68 36.52 -1.28 -7.14
N MET A 69 36.93 -2.10 -6.17
CA MET A 69 38.33 -2.18 -5.78
C MET A 69 39.09 -2.80 -6.94
N SER A 70 39.61 -1.96 -7.83
CA SER A 70 40.58 -2.37 -8.83
C SER A 70 41.82 -2.90 -8.12
N THR A 71 42.08 -4.20 -8.25
CA THR A 71 43.36 -4.81 -7.90
C THR A 71 44.45 -4.14 -8.72
N PHE A 72 45.39 -3.48 -8.04
CA PHE A 72 46.66 -3.08 -8.63
C PHE A 72 47.58 -4.31 -8.55
N GLU A 73 47.93 -4.87 -9.71
CA GLU A 73 49.11 -5.74 -9.87
C GLU A 73 50.30 -4.90 -10.36
#